data_AF-K9X8F6-F1
#
_entry.id   AF-K9X8F6-F1
#
_cell.length_a   1.000
_cell.length_b   1.000
_cell.length_c   1.000
_cell.angle_alpha   90.00
_cell.angle_beta   90.00
_cell.angle_gamma   90.00
#
_symmetry.space_group_name_H-M   'P 1'
#
loop_
_entity.id
_entity.type
_entity.pdbx_description
1 polymer ?
#
loop_
_entity_poly.entity_id
_entity_poly.type
_entity_poly.pdbx_seq_one_letter_code
_entity_poly.pdbx_strand_id
1 'polypeptide(L)'
;MKVNNSVSAISYPVSPLSQSFDATIKRYRISAKQLSGDTKVSENHISEFRRGKCDVSTTTLSKLLDGMEVLAPGSKQFFYQLVLGKENQSPASLKRSLVEVIQTADEDELLDAMAEIANRFRLLRNFSDVSPAQSLMNVNNCA
;
A
#
# COMPACT_ATOMS: atom_id res chain seq x y z
N MET A 1 -44.41 -34.55 12.98
CA MET A 1 -43.45 -33.44 13.15
C MET A 1 -42.12 -33.87 12.58
N LYS A 2 -41.69 -33.29 11.46
CA LYS A 2 -40.40 -33.58 10.82
C LYS A 2 -39.66 -32.25 10.76
N VAL A 3 -38.67 -32.08 11.62
CA VAL A 3 -37.93 -30.83 11.77
C VAL A 3 -36.85 -30.83 10.69
N ASN A 4 -37.11 -30.10 9.61
CA ASN A 4 -36.14 -29.94 8.53
C ASN A 4 -35.11 -28.89 8.99
N ASN A 5 -33.98 -29.35 9.51
CA ASN A 5 -32.84 -28.48 9.81
C ASN A 5 -32.09 -28.20 8.50
N SER A 6 -32.61 -27.25 7.72
CA SER A 6 -31.88 -26.65 6.61
C SER A 6 -30.76 -25.80 7.18
N VAL A 7 -29.57 -26.39 7.32
CA VAL A 7 -28.33 -25.67 7.59
C VAL A 7 -28.05 -24.84 6.34
N SER A 8 -28.49 -23.59 6.37
CA SER A 8 -28.12 -22.56 5.40
C SER A 8 -26.60 -22.51 5.34
N ALA A 9 -26.05 -22.79 4.16
CA ALA A 9 -24.63 -22.66 3.88
C ALA A 9 -24.19 -21.24 4.24
N ILE A 10 -23.43 -21.11 5.32
CA ILE A 10 -22.81 -19.86 5.74
C ILE A 10 -21.82 -19.51 4.63
N SER A 11 -22.14 -18.45 3.86
CA SER A 11 -21.24 -17.84 2.89
C SER A 11 -20.02 -17.32 3.64
N TYR A 12 -18.92 -18.06 3.63
CA TYR A 12 -17.68 -17.63 4.27
C TYR A 12 -17.20 -16.32 3.61
N PRO A 13 -16.92 -15.28 4.40
CA PRO A 13 -16.20 -14.13 3.90
C PRO A 13 -14.84 -14.62 3.40
N VAL A 14 -14.49 -14.27 2.16
CA VAL A 14 -13.25 -14.66 1.49
C VAL A 14 -12.06 -14.38 2.43
N SER A 15 -11.22 -15.39 2.69
CA SER A 15 -10.10 -15.31 3.64
C SER A 15 -9.20 -14.10 3.32
N PRO A 16 -8.84 -13.24 4.30
CA PRO A 16 -7.98 -12.07 4.04
C PRO A 16 -6.66 -12.43 3.35
N LEU A 17 -6.09 -13.58 3.67
CA LEU A 17 -4.88 -14.09 3.03
C LEU A 17 -5.09 -14.40 1.54
N SER A 18 -6.22 -15.03 1.19
CA SER A 18 -6.55 -15.32 -0.20
C SER A 18 -6.77 -14.05 -1.03
N GLN A 19 -7.39 -13.02 -0.43
CA GLN A 19 -7.58 -11.72 -1.07
C GLN A 19 -6.25 -11.00 -1.31
N SER A 20 -5.39 -10.90 -0.29
CA SER A 20 -4.05 -10.29 -0.42
C SER A 20 -3.20 -11.04 -1.44
N PHE A 21 -3.31 -12.37 -1.49
CA PHE A 21 -2.59 -13.20 -2.44
C PHE A 21 -3.06 -12.96 -3.88
N ASP A 22 -4.37 -12.96 -4.12
CA ASP A 22 -4.94 -12.68 -5.45
C ASP A 22 -4.61 -11.26 -5.93
N ALA A 23 -4.71 -10.26 -5.05
CA ALA A 23 -4.34 -8.88 -5.33
C ALA A 23 -2.85 -8.76 -5.72
N THR A 24 -1.96 -9.45 -5.00
CA THR A 24 -0.53 -9.48 -5.31
C THR A 24 -0.26 -10.10 -6.68
N ILE A 25 -0.79 -11.30 -6.93
CA ILE A 25 -0.61 -11.99 -8.21
C ILE A 25 -1.12 -11.14 -9.39
N LYS A 26 -2.26 -10.46 -9.24
CA LYS A 26 -2.79 -9.53 -10.25
C LYS A 26 -1.87 -8.32 -10.47
N ARG A 27 -1.35 -7.71 -9.39
CA ARG A 27 -0.48 -6.53 -9.45
C ARG A 27 0.82 -6.80 -10.22
N TYR A 28 1.39 -8.00 -10.04
CA TYR A 28 2.65 -8.42 -10.64
C TYR A 28 2.48 -9.28 -11.91
N ARG A 29 1.23 -9.49 -12.35
CA ARG A 29 0.89 -10.30 -13.54
C ARG A 29 1.48 -11.71 -13.54
N ILE A 30 1.56 -12.32 -12.35
CA ILE A 30 2.03 -13.69 -12.19
C ILE A 30 0.90 -14.64 -12.63
N SER A 31 1.18 -15.63 -13.48
CA SER A 31 0.18 -16.64 -13.82
C SER A 31 0.23 -17.83 -12.85
N ALA A 32 -0.91 -18.49 -12.63
CA ALA A 32 -0.97 -19.71 -11.81
C ALA A 32 -0.10 -20.83 -12.41
N LYS A 33 0.02 -20.88 -13.75
CA LYS A 33 0.89 -21.81 -14.47
C LYS A 33 2.37 -21.60 -14.16
N GLN A 34 2.86 -20.37 -14.22
CA GLN A 34 4.24 -20.05 -13.88
C GLN A 34 4.52 -20.39 -12.41
N LEU A 35 3.62 -19.98 -11.51
CA LEU A 35 3.78 -20.22 -10.09
C LEU A 35 3.72 -21.72 -9.74
N SER A 36 2.89 -22.49 -10.44
CA SER A 36 2.84 -23.95 -10.28
C SER A 36 4.16 -24.61 -10.66
N GLY A 37 4.82 -24.14 -11.72
CA GLY A 37 6.13 -24.63 -12.16
C GLY A 37 7.21 -24.48 -11.09
N ASP A 38 7.26 -23.33 -10.44
CA ASP A 38 8.31 -23.01 -9.47
C ASP A 38 8.05 -23.62 -8.08
N THR A 39 6.78 -23.77 -7.70
CA THR A 39 6.41 -24.12 -6.31
C THR A 39 6.00 -25.56 -6.12
N LYS A 40 5.78 -26.30 -7.22
CA LYS A 40 5.21 -27.66 -7.24
C LYS A 40 3.81 -27.74 -6.61
N VAL A 41 3.11 -26.62 -6.48
CA VAL A 41 1.69 -26.56 -6.09
C VAL A 41 0.87 -26.55 -7.37
N SER A 42 -0.15 -27.40 -7.47
CA SER A 42 -0.93 -27.50 -8.72
C SER A 42 -1.67 -26.20 -9.04
N GLU A 43 -1.79 -25.89 -10.34
CA GLU A 43 -2.51 -24.71 -10.83
C GLU A 43 -3.95 -24.63 -10.30
N ASN A 44 -4.61 -25.79 -10.17
CA ASN A 44 -5.97 -25.87 -9.64
C ASN A 44 -6.00 -25.43 -8.16
N HIS A 45 -5.08 -25.94 -7.34
CA HIS A 45 -5.01 -25.58 -5.93
C HIS A 45 -4.69 -24.09 -5.72
N ILE A 46 -3.77 -23.53 -6.54
CA ILE A 46 -3.50 -22.08 -6.56
C ILE A 46 -4.77 -21.30 -6.92
N SER A 47 -5.50 -21.76 -7.93
CA SER A 47 -6.73 -21.08 -8.40
C SER A 47 -7.86 -21.13 -7.38
N GLU A 48 -8.01 -22.23 -6.66
CA GLU A 48 -9.00 -22.37 -5.58
C GLU A 48 -8.63 -21.50 -4.37
N PHE A 49 -7.35 -21.47 -3.99
CA PHE A 49 -6.86 -20.59 -2.93
C PHE A 49 -7.11 -19.12 -3.28
N ARG A 50 -6.75 -18.67 -4.49
CA ARG A 50 -7.01 -17.29 -4.96
C ARG A 50 -8.47 -16.87 -4.89
N ARG A 51 -9.39 -17.81 -5.10
CA ARG A 51 -10.84 -17.57 -5.07
C ARG A 51 -11.41 -17.70 -3.65
N GLY A 52 -10.58 -17.99 -2.65
CA GLY A 52 -10.99 -18.27 -1.27
C GLY A 52 -11.84 -19.52 -1.12
N LYS A 53 -11.74 -20.47 -2.05
CA LYS A 53 -12.49 -21.73 -2.01
C LYS A 53 -11.84 -22.77 -1.09
N CYS A 54 -10.52 -22.66 -0.90
CA CYS A 54 -9.76 -23.48 0.03
C CYS A 54 -8.72 -22.62 0.74
N ASP A 55 -8.38 -22.99 1.98
CA ASP A 55 -7.19 -22.47 2.63
C ASP A 55 -5.96 -23.31 2.27
N VAL A 56 -4.78 -22.75 2.51
CA VAL A 56 -3.49 -23.42 2.29
C VAL A 56 -2.75 -23.54 3.61
N SER A 57 -1.94 -24.61 3.75
CA SER A 57 -1.04 -24.72 4.90
C SER A 57 0.00 -23.59 4.90
N THR A 58 0.55 -23.24 6.06
CA THR A 58 1.63 -22.26 6.19
C THR A 58 2.84 -22.63 5.31
N THR A 59 3.15 -23.92 5.21
CA THR A 59 4.23 -24.43 4.35
C THR A 59 3.95 -24.21 2.87
N THR A 60 2.72 -24.45 2.43
CA THR A 60 2.29 -24.22 1.04
C THR A 60 2.27 -22.72 0.74
N LEU A 61 1.75 -21.90 1.65
CA LEU A 61 1.77 -20.45 1.54
C LEU A 61 3.21 -19.92 1.41
N SER A 62 4.14 -20.38 2.24
CA SER A 62 5.56 -19.98 2.15
C SER A 62 6.14 -20.28 0.77
N LYS A 63 5.93 -21.51 0.26
CA LYS A 63 6.40 -21.89 -1.09
C LYS A 63 5.81 -20.98 -2.17
N LEU A 64 4.52 -20.67 -2.08
CA LEU A 64 3.87 -19.77 -3.03
C LEU A 64 4.45 -18.36 -2.97
N LEU A 65 4.69 -17.83 -1.77
CA LEU A 65 5.30 -16.50 -1.59
C LEU A 65 6.75 -16.47 -2.07
N ASP A 66 7.52 -17.53 -1.84
CA ASP A 66 8.89 -17.65 -2.33
C ASP A 66 8.92 -17.75 -3.86
N GLY A 67 8.03 -18.54 -4.46
CA GLY A 67 7.89 -18.62 -5.91
C GLY A 67 7.45 -17.29 -6.55
N MET A 68 6.56 -16.55 -5.89
CA MET A 68 6.21 -15.20 -6.34
C MET A 68 7.42 -14.26 -6.32
N GLU A 69 8.24 -14.31 -5.27
CA GLU A 69 9.44 -13.47 -5.14
C GLU A 69 10.48 -13.78 -6.23
N VAL A 70 10.65 -15.06 -6.59
CA VAL A 70 11.52 -15.48 -7.70
C VAL A 70 10.98 -14.96 -9.04
N LEU A 71 9.68 -15.10 -9.29
CA LEU A 71 9.06 -14.67 -10.55
C LEU A 71 8.98 -13.14 -10.69
N ALA A 72 8.78 -12.43 -9.58
CA ALA A 72 8.67 -11.00 -9.53
C ALA A 72 9.18 -10.46 -8.18
N PRO A 73 10.45 -9.98 -8.12
CA PRO A 73 11.04 -9.43 -6.90
C PRO A 73 10.20 -8.29 -6.29
N GLY A 74 10.07 -8.29 -4.97
CA GLY A 74 9.26 -7.36 -4.19
C GLY A 74 7.79 -7.76 -4.05
N SER A 75 7.33 -8.81 -4.73
CA SER A 75 5.95 -9.29 -4.62
C SER A 75 5.62 -9.85 -3.24
N LYS A 76 6.58 -10.50 -2.57
CA LYS A 76 6.39 -11.01 -1.20
C LYS A 76 6.24 -9.88 -0.19
N GLN A 77 7.03 -8.80 -0.35
CA GLN A 77 6.91 -7.60 0.48
C GLN A 77 5.54 -6.93 0.30
N PHE A 78 5.08 -6.78 -0.94
CA PHE A 78 3.76 -6.23 -1.24
C PHE A 78 2.64 -7.07 -0.61
N PHE A 79 2.71 -8.40 -0.72
CA PHE A 79 1.77 -9.29 -0.05
C PHE A 79 1.71 -9.02 1.47
N TYR A 80 2.85 -8.91 2.15
CA TYR A 80 2.86 -8.60 3.58
C TYR A 80 2.28 -7.21 3.89
N GLN A 81 2.50 -6.22 3.05
CA GLN A 81 1.87 -4.90 3.20
C GLN A 81 0.34 -5.02 3.15
N LEU A 82 -0.20 -5.80 2.21
CA LEU A 82 -1.65 -6.02 2.12
C LEU A 82 -2.20 -6.74 3.36
N VAL A 83 -1.54 -7.80 3.82
CA VAL A 83 -1.98 -8.58 5.00
C VAL A 83 -1.95 -7.72 6.28
N LEU A 84 -0.97 -6.84 6.41
CA LEU A 84 -0.85 -5.91 7.53
C LEU A 84 -1.81 -4.70 7.41
N GLY A 85 -2.68 -4.65 6.41
CA GLY A 85 -3.60 -3.53 6.19
C GLY A 85 -2.90 -2.24 5.75
N LYS A 86 -1.68 -2.33 5.23
CA LYS A 86 -0.89 -1.18 4.75
C LYS A 86 -1.20 -0.81 3.30
N GLU A 87 -2.15 -1.47 2.64
CA GLU A 87 -2.65 -1.12 1.29
C GLU A 87 -3.12 0.34 1.21
N ASN A 88 -3.76 0.82 2.27
CA ASN A 88 -4.23 2.21 2.39
C ASN A 88 -3.14 3.17 2.90
N GLN A 89 -1.88 2.73 2.96
CA GLN A 89 -0.76 3.65 3.03
C GLN A 89 -0.41 4.18 1.62
N SER A 90 -1.39 4.78 0.95
CA SER A 90 -1.14 6.13 0.44
C SER A 90 -0.53 6.90 1.61
N PRO A 91 0.62 7.60 1.44
CA PRO A 91 1.43 8.09 2.55
C PRO A 91 0.50 8.66 3.61
N ALA A 92 0.35 7.93 4.74
CA ALA A 92 -0.77 8.07 5.67
C ALA A 92 -1.10 9.55 5.79
N SER A 93 -2.24 9.99 5.20
CA SER A 93 -2.48 11.39 4.78
C SER A 93 -1.62 12.32 5.63
N LEU A 94 -0.54 12.93 5.13
CA LEU A 94 0.56 13.52 5.95
C LEU A 94 0.16 13.99 7.37
N LYS A 95 -0.99 14.65 7.50
CA LYS A 95 -1.80 14.81 8.72
C LYS A 95 -1.73 13.69 9.77
N ARG A 96 -2.03 12.42 9.46
CA ARG A 96 -2.04 11.28 10.39
C ARG A 96 -0.62 10.94 10.85
N SER A 97 0.33 10.88 9.92
CA SER A 97 1.75 10.71 10.25
C SER A 97 2.28 11.86 11.11
N LEU A 98 1.87 13.10 10.86
CA LEU A 98 2.28 14.27 11.62
C LEU A 98 1.66 14.28 13.03
N VAL A 99 0.40 13.88 13.16
CA VAL A 99 -0.26 13.73 14.46
C VAL A 99 0.42 12.65 15.30
N GLU A 100 0.78 11.52 14.70
CA GLU A 100 1.51 10.45 15.39
C GLU A 100 2.91 10.92 15.84
N VAL A 101 3.62 11.67 14.99
CA VAL A 101 4.92 12.28 15.35
C VAL A 101 4.77 13.26 16.53
N ILE A 102 3.77 14.15 16.49
CA ILE A 102 3.53 15.12 17.56
C ILE A 102 3.20 14.44 18.90
N GLN A 103 2.52 13.30 18.87
CA GLN A 103 2.13 12.57 20.09
C GLN A 103 3.27 11.75 20.72
N THR A 104 4.34 11.48 19.96
CA THR A 104 5.42 10.58 20.38
C THR A 104 6.76 11.27 20.57
N ALA A 105 6.95 12.44 19.95
CA ALA A 105 8.15 13.25 20.07
C ALA A 105 8.32 13.82 21.49
N ASP A 106 9.57 13.97 21.91
CA ASP A 106 9.92 14.67 23.14
C ASP A 106 9.93 16.21 22.95
N GLU A 107 10.21 16.95 24.03
CA GLU A 107 10.15 18.42 24.03
C GLU A 107 11.14 19.06 23.05
N ASP A 108 12.37 18.53 22.97
CA ASP A 108 13.41 19.06 22.09
C ASP A 108 13.07 18.77 20.61
N GLU A 109 12.61 17.54 20.32
CA GLU A 109 12.17 17.14 18.99
C GLU A 109 10.96 17.96 18.50
N LEU A 110 10.03 18.31 19.40
CA LEU A 110 8.89 19.17 19.08
C LEU A 110 9.32 20.61 18.76
N LEU A 111 10.27 21.16 19.52
CA LEU A 111 10.80 22.51 19.28
C LEU A 111 11.52 22.60 17.94
N ASP A 112 12.34 21.61 17.61
CA ASP A 112 13.02 21.52 16.32
C ASP A 112 12.02 21.42 15.16
N ALA A 113 11.00 20.56 15.29
CA ALA A 113 9.93 20.45 14.30
C ALA A 113 9.18 21.77 14.10
N MET A 114 8.91 22.52 15.17
CA MET A 114 8.27 23.83 15.10
C MET A 114 9.12 24.85 14.35
N ALA A 115 10.44 24.88 14.59
CA ALA A 115 11.36 25.79 13.90
C ALA A 115 11.39 25.52 12.39
N GLU A 116 11.46 24.25 12.00
CA GLU A 116 11.46 23.83 10.59
C GLU A 116 10.14 24.15 9.88
N ILE A 117 9.00 23.91 10.54
CA ILE A 117 7.68 24.28 10.02
C ILE A 117 7.58 25.79 9.83
N ALA A 118 8.03 26.59 10.80
CA ALA A 118 8.03 28.05 10.70
C ALA A 118 8.91 28.55 9.54
N ASN A 119 10.11 27.98 9.39
CA ASN A 119 11.01 28.26 8.27
C ASN A 119 10.36 27.95 6.92
N ARG A 120 9.66 26.81 6.81
CA ARG A 120 8.94 26.42 5.60
C ARG A 120 7.85 27.42 5.23
N PHE A 121 7.06 27.88 6.19
CA PHE A 121 6.01 28.88 5.94
C PHE A 121 6.59 30.22 5.48
N ARG A 122 7.72 30.65 6.06
CA ARG A 122 8.42 31.87 5.63
C ARG A 122 8.87 31.78 4.18
N LEU A 123 9.45 30.66 3.78
CA LEU A 123 9.86 30.43 2.40
C LEU A 123 8.66 30.46 1.45
N LEU A 124 7.58 29.75 1.77
CA LEU A 124 6.38 29.71 0.93
C LEU A 124 5.74 31.10 0.77
N ARG A 125 5.72 31.92 1.82
CA ARG A 125 5.18 33.28 1.76
C ARG A 125 6.04 34.20 0.88
N ASN A 126 7.36 34.07 0.95
CA ASN A 126 8.27 34.86 0.11
C ASN A 126 8.10 34.58 -1.39
N PHE A 127 7.63 33.38 -1.78
CA PHE A 127 7.29 33.07 -3.18
C PHE A 127 5.93 33.61 -3.62
N SER A 128 5.03 33.94 -2.69
CA SER A 128 3.70 34.50 -3.00
C SER A 128 3.74 35.99 -3.35
N ASP A 129 4.76 36.72 -2.90
CA ASP A 129 4.90 38.17 -3.10
C ASP A 129 5.67 38.54 -4.40
N VAL A 130 6.11 37.56 -5.19
CA VAL A 130 6.79 37.78 -6.48
C VAL A 130 5.86 37.42 -7.64
N SER A 131 4.90 38.29 -7.91
CA SER A 131 4.12 38.32 -9.16
C SER A 131 4.77 39.31 -10.15
N PRO A 132 4.80 39.03 -11.47
CA PRO A 132 5.78 39.57 -12.42
C PRO A 132 5.44 41.00 -12.85
N ALA A 133 5.83 41.99 -12.07
CA ALA A 133 5.65 43.41 -12.40
C ALA A 133 6.97 44.21 -12.49
N GLN A 134 8.11 43.56 -12.72
CA GLN A 134 9.40 44.25 -12.89
C GLN A 134 10.13 43.88 -14.20
N SER A 135 9.40 43.68 -15.30
CA SER A 135 10.03 43.47 -16.63
C SER A 135 9.57 44.45 -17.71
N LEU A 136 8.88 45.55 -17.39
CA LEU A 136 8.51 46.55 -18.40
C LEU A 136 8.45 47.98 -17.83
N MET A 137 9.60 48.53 -17.44
CA MET A 137 9.83 49.98 -17.41
C MET A 137 11.32 50.27 -17.64
N ASN A 138 11.76 50.25 -18.89
CA ASN A 138 12.71 51.26 -19.37
C ASN A 138 12.60 51.39 -20.89
N VAL A 139 11.61 52.16 -21.32
CA VAL A 139 11.45 52.61 -22.71
C VAL A 139 12.06 54.00 -22.79
N ASN A 140 13.03 54.14 -23.70
CA ASN A 140 13.44 55.35 -24.42
C ASN A 140 13.74 56.62 -23.62
N ASN A 141 15.02 56.99 -23.55
CA ASN A 141 15.43 58.38 -23.70
C ASN A 141 16.08 58.56 -25.08
N CYS A 142 15.35 59.23 -25.98
CA CYS A 142 15.92 59.92 -27.12
C CYS A 142 16.37 61.32 -26.65
N ALA A 143 17.63 61.64 -26.88
CA ALA A 143 18.10 62.97 -27.26
C ALA A 143 19.38 62.78 -28.10
#